data_AF-A0A7I7MJU9-F1
#
_entry.id   AF-A0A7I7MJU9-F1
#
_cell.length_a   1.000
_cell.length_b   1.000
_cell.length_c   1.000
_cell.angle_alpha   90.00
_cell.angle_beta   90.00
_cell.angle_gamma   90.00
#
_symmetry.space_group_name_H-M   'P 1'
#
loop_
_entity.id
_entity.type
_entity.pdbx_description
1 polymer ?
#
loop_
_entity_poly.entity_id
_entity_poly.type
_entity_poly.pdbx_seq_one_letter_code
_entity_poly.pdbx_strand_id
1 'polypeptide(L)'
;MLKIPRLQDAYLKRFPDYPKGITVPAIVDVPSGAVVTNDFAQMTLDFSIEWTAYHRDGAPRLYPEELRAEIDEVSARIYTEINSGVYRCGFAGTQEAYDAAYDRLFTALDWVRDRLTDQRYLVGDTITEADVRLFTTLVRFDPSGKCWEAS
;
A
#
# COMPACT_ATOMS: atom_id res chain seq x y z
N MET A 1 5.58 14.03 20.94
CA MET A 1 4.69 14.61 19.91
C MET A 1 5.43 15.77 19.23
N LEU A 2 5.39 15.87 17.90
CA LEU A 2 6.31 16.72 17.11
C LEU A 2 6.05 18.25 17.18
N LYS A 3 4.89 18.69 17.71
CA LYS A 3 4.51 20.11 17.87
C LYS A 3 4.65 20.95 16.58
N ILE A 4 4.29 20.38 15.43
CA ILE A 4 4.23 21.07 14.13
C ILE A 4 2.76 21.16 13.65
N PRO A 5 2.33 22.27 13.01
CA PRO A 5 0.97 22.42 12.49
C PRO A 5 0.70 21.56 11.26
N ARG A 6 1.73 21.16 10.50
CA ARG A 6 1.60 20.35 9.28
C ARG A 6 2.82 19.45 9.05
N LEU A 7 2.60 18.31 8.38
CA LEU A 7 3.67 17.36 8.05
C LEU A 7 4.79 17.96 7.20
N GLN A 8 4.46 18.92 6.32
CA GLN A 8 5.43 19.64 5.49
C GLN A 8 6.59 20.20 6.29
N ASP A 9 6.35 20.70 7.51
CA ASP A 9 7.39 21.30 8.33
C ASP A 9 8.47 20.27 8.73
N ALA A 10 8.13 18.98 8.84
CA ALA A 10 9.10 17.91 9.09
C ALA A 10 9.92 17.55 7.84
N TYR A 11 9.35 17.67 6.64
CA TYR A 11 10.10 17.53 5.38
C TYR A 11 11.09 18.69 5.22
N LEU A 12 10.63 19.92 5.44
CA LEU A 12 11.45 21.13 5.29
C LEU A 12 12.56 21.21 6.35
N LYS A 13 12.36 20.60 7.53
CA LYS A 13 13.44 20.40 8.51
C LYS A 13 14.59 19.55 7.99
N ARG A 14 14.33 18.54 7.16
CA ARG A 14 15.39 17.73 6.53
C ARG A 14 15.97 18.40 5.29
N PHE A 15 15.08 18.90 4.44
CA PHE A 15 15.40 19.48 3.15
C PHE A 15 14.64 20.80 2.98
N PRO A 16 15.27 21.96 3.27
CA PRO A 16 14.59 23.27 3.25
C PRO A 16 13.89 23.61 1.93
N ASP A 17 14.39 23.09 0.81
CA ASP A 17 13.83 23.30 -0.53
C ASP A 17 13.22 22.00 -1.12
N TYR A 18 12.58 21.17 -0.28
CA TYR A 18 12.05 19.86 -0.71
C TYR A 18 11.08 20.00 -1.91
N PRO A 19 11.42 19.47 -3.10
CA PRO A 19 10.69 19.78 -4.33
C PRO A 19 9.59 18.76 -4.68
N LYS A 20 9.48 17.67 -3.92
CA LYS A 20 8.55 16.55 -4.20
C LYS A 20 7.29 16.67 -3.34
N GLY A 21 6.31 15.80 -3.62
CA GLY A 21 5.08 15.71 -2.83
C GLY A 21 5.33 15.43 -1.35
N ILE A 22 4.58 16.12 -0.50
CA ILE A 22 4.50 15.85 0.94
C ILE A 22 3.48 14.74 1.14
N THR A 23 3.94 13.52 1.40
CA THR A 23 3.10 12.31 1.39
C THR A 23 2.98 11.69 2.78
N VAL A 24 1.89 10.95 2.97
CA VAL A 24 1.75 9.98 4.07
C VAL A 24 1.78 8.56 3.48
N PRO A 25 2.22 7.55 4.24
CA PRO A 25 2.86 7.65 5.56
C PRO A 25 4.27 8.26 5.53
N ALA A 26 4.75 8.77 6.66
CA ALA A 26 6.10 9.26 6.84
C ALA A 26 6.62 8.94 8.25
N ILE A 27 7.84 8.42 8.36
CA ILE A 27 8.55 8.24 9.63
C ILE A 27 9.36 9.50 9.90
N VAL A 28 9.21 10.06 11.09
CA VAL A 28 9.94 11.25 11.54
C VAL A 28 10.80 10.87 12.74
N ASP A 29 12.08 11.20 12.68
CA ASP A 29 12.96 11.11 13.84
C ASP A 29 12.56 12.20 14.83
N VAL A 30 12.17 11.82 16.05
CA VAL A 30 11.58 12.74 17.03
C VAL A 30 12.58 13.81 17.52
N PRO A 31 13.83 13.47 17.89
CA PRO A 31 14.83 14.45 18.30
C PRO A 31 15.09 15.55 17.26
N SER A 32 15.30 15.19 15.99
CA SER A 32 15.51 16.18 14.92
C SER A 32 14.20 16.81 14.42
N GLY A 33 13.09 16.10 14.55
CA GLY A 33 11.81 16.44 13.93
C GLY A 33 11.83 16.35 12.41
N ALA A 34 12.81 15.66 11.82
CA ALA A 34 13.02 15.54 10.38
C ALA A 34 12.48 14.21 9.84
N VAL A 35 11.86 14.23 8.65
CA VAL A 35 11.38 13.00 7.99
C VAL A 35 12.56 12.10 7.64
N VAL A 36 12.53 10.85 8.07
CA VAL A 36 13.54 9.82 7.78
C VAL A 36 13.22 9.09 6.48
N THR A 37 11.97 8.65 6.31
CA THR A 37 11.51 7.97 5.11
C THR A 37 10.01 8.17 4.91
N ASN A 38 9.59 8.21 3.65
CA ASN A 38 8.20 8.13 3.21
C ASN A 38 8.00 7.03 2.16
N ASP A 39 8.96 6.11 2.05
CA ASP A 39 8.87 4.94 1.17
C ASP A 39 7.95 3.92 1.82
N PHE A 40 6.66 4.03 1.55
CA PHE A 40 5.63 3.19 2.16
C PHE A 40 5.80 1.70 1.80
N ALA A 41 6.37 1.38 0.65
CA ALA A 41 6.51 0.00 0.18
C ALA A 41 7.63 -0.73 0.93
N GLN A 42 8.72 -0.03 1.24
CA GLN A 42 9.80 -0.56 2.07
C GLN A 42 9.44 -0.51 3.56
N MET A 43 8.76 0.54 4.00
CA MET A 43 8.47 0.78 5.42
C MET A 43 7.73 -0.38 6.11
N THR A 44 6.76 -1.00 5.44
CA THR A 44 6.00 -2.13 6.01
C THR A 44 6.86 -3.40 6.10
N LEU A 45 7.79 -3.59 5.17
CA LEU A 45 8.76 -4.68 5.21
C LEU A 45 9.75 -4.47 6.36
N ASP A 46 10.30 -3.26 6.50
CA ASP A 46 11.20 -2.91 7.60
C ASP A 46 10.56 -3.16 8.97
N PHE A 47 9.28 -2.82 9.15
CA PHE A 47 8.56 -3.17 10.38
C PHE A 47 8.49 -4.68 10.63
N SER A 48 8.42 -5.48 9.57
CA SER A 48 8.36 -6.94 9.68
C SER A 48 9.74 -7.58 9.93
N ILE A 49 10.82 -6.99 9.42
CA ILE A 49 12.16 -7.61 9.39
C ILE A 49 13.19 -6.91 10.29
N GLU A 50 13.22 -5.58 10.34
CA GLU A 50 14.22 -4.82 11.11
C GLU A 50 13.78 -4.58 12.55
N TRP A 51 12.46 -4.50 12.78
CA TRP A 51 11.88 -4.22 14.10
C TRP A 51 11.53 -5.48 14.89
N THR A 52 11.94 -6.68 14.44
CA THR A 52 11.55 -7.97 15.02
C THR A 52 11.85 -8.08 16.52
N ALA A 53 12.95 -7.46 17.00
CA ALA A 53 13.32 -7.45 18.41
C ALA A 53 12.28 -6.75 19.33
N TYR A 54 11.39 -5.94 18.76
CA TYR A 54 10.36 -5.18 19.48
C TYR A 54 8.95 -5.71 19.22
N HIS A 55 8.81 -6.81 18.48
CA HIS A 55 7.51 -7.43 18.26
C HIS A 55 6.95 -8.00 19.56
N ARG A 56 5.62 -7.90 19.72
CA ARG A 56 4.94 -8.60 20.81
C ARG A 56 5.02 -10.11 20.63
N ASP A 57 4.88 -10.85 21.71
CA ASP A 57 4.73 -12.31 21.66
C ASP A 57 3.58 -12.71 20.73
N GLY A 58 3.84 -13.71 19.88
CA GLY A 58 2.90 -14.20 18.88
C GLY A 58 2.58 -13.20 17.76
N ALA A 59 3.48 -12.26 17.46
CA ALA A 59 3.38 -11.47 16.23
C ALA A 59 3.45 -12.39 14.98
N PRO A 60 2.60 -12.18 13.97
CA PRO A 60 2.62 -13.00 12.76
C PRO A 60 3.84 -12.68 11.89
N ARG A 61 4.27 -13.66 11.09
CA ARG A 61 5.29 -13.44 10.06
C ARG A 61 4.60 -12.96 8.77
N LEU A 62 4.51 -11.64 8.58
CA LEU A 62 3.85 -11.06 7.41
C LEU A 62 4.70 -11.16 6.13
N TYR A 63 6.01 -11.30 6.27
CA TYR A 63 6.96 -11.37 5.14
C TYR A 63 8.07 -12.43 5.36
N PRO A 64 7.68 -13.71 5.56
CA PRO A 64 8.62 -14.79 5.85
C PRO A 64 9.47 -15.12 4.62
N GLU A 65 10.75 -15.43 4.83
CA GLU A 65 11.77 -15.60 3.78
C GLU A 65 11.33 -16.59 2.69
N GLU A 66 10.75 -17.72 3.11
CA GLU A 66 10.31 -18.80 2.23
C GLU A 66 9.13 -18.43 1.30
N LEU A 67 8.39 -17.35 1.58
CA LEU A 67 7.26 -16.90 0.75
C LEU A 67 7.54 -15.57 0.03
N ARG A 68 8.68 -14.91 0.24
CA ARG A 68 8.92 -13.55 -0.26
C ARG A 68 8.75 -13.42 -1.76
N ALA A 69 9.30 -14.36 -2.54
CA ALA A 69 9.22 -14.32 -4.00
C ALA A 69 7.76 -14.29 -4.48
N GLU A 70 6.90 -15.14 -3.91
CA GLU A 70 5.48 -15.18 -4.27
C GLU A 70 4.73 -13.95 -3.73
N ILE A 71 5.04 -13.50 -2.51
CA ILE A 71 4.47 -12.25 -1.96
C ILE A 71 4.80 -11.05 -2.85
N ASP A 72 6.04 -10.95 -3.33
CA ASP A 72 6.50 -9.84 -4.17
C ASP A 72 5.80 -9.85 -5.53
N GLU A 73 5.68 -11.02 -6.16
CA GLU A 73 4.96 -11.19 -7.43
C GLU A 73 3.49 -10.80 -7.30
N VAL A 74 2.78 -11.36 -6.31
CA VAL A 74 1.37 -11.10 -6.06
C VAL A 74 1.16 -9.62 -5.70
N SER A 75 2.01 -9.07 -4.83
CA SER A 75 1.94 -7.66 -4.41
C SER A 75 2.19 -6.70 -5.56
N ALA A 76 3.12 -7.01 -6.48
CA ALA A 76 3.39 -6.18 -7.64
C ALA A 76 2.15 -6.07 -8.53
N ARG A 77 1.47 -7.18 -8.81
CA ARG A 77 0.22 -7.19 -9.58
C ARG A 77 -0.91 -6.43 -8.88
N ILE A 78 -1.07 -6.65 -7.56
CA ILE A 78 -2.07 -5.91 -6.76
C ILE A 78 -1.77 -4.41 -6.82
N TYR A 79 -0.50 -4.02 -6.68
CA TYR A 79 -0.13 -2.61 -6.73
C TYR A 79 -0.44 -1.96 -8.08
N THR A 80 -0.01 -2.57 -9.18
CA THR A 80 -0.19 -1.98 -10.51
C THR A 80 -1.66 -2.00 -10.94
N GLU A 81 -2.35 -3.13 -10.76
CA GLU A 81 -3.68 -3.33 -11.34
C GLU A 81 -4.83 -2.95 -10.42
N ILE A 82 -4.64 -3.02 -9.09
CA ILE A 82 -5.71 -2.78 -8.12
C ILE A 82 -5.45 -1.50 -7.34
N ASN A 83 -4.39 -1.41 -6.54
CA ASN A 83 -4.14 -0.25 -5.67
C ASN A 83 -3.98 1.03 -6.51
N SER A 84 -3.19 0.97 -7.59
CA SER A 84 -3.06 2.09 -8.53
C SER A 84 -4.19 2.11 -9.57
N GLY A 85 -4.79 0.95 -9.85
CA GLY A 85 -5.89 0.80 -10.81
C GLY A 85 -7.09 1.68 -10.48
N VAL A 86 -7.55 1.65 -9.23
CA VAL A 86 -8.69 2.45 -8.75
C VAL A 86 -8.47 3.96 -8.97
N TYR A 87 -7.26 4.46 -8.70
CA TYR A 87 -6.91 5.87 -8.95
C TYR A 87 -6.82 6.18 -10.45
N ARG A 88 -6.28 5.27 -11.28
CA ARG A 88 -6.24 5.46 -12.74
C ARG A 88 -7.65 5.57 -13.32
N CYS A 89 -8.59 4.75 -12.85
CA CYS A 89 -9.98 4.87 -13.23
C CYS A 89 -10.60 6.18 -12.72
N GLY A 90 -10.45 6.49 -11.42
CA GLY A 90 -11.09 7.65 -10.81
C GLY A 90 -10.56 9.02 -11.30
N PHE A 91 -9.32 9.07 -11.79
CA PHE A 91 -8.70 10.27 -12.34
C PHE A 91 -8.57 10.27 -13.87
N ALA A 92 -9.22 9.32 -14.56
CA ALA A 92 -9.22 9.28 -16.01
C ALA A 92 -9.82 10.57 -16.59
N GLY A 93 -9.07 11.25 -17.45
CA GLY A 93 -9.51 12.49 -18.11
C GLY A 93 -10.37 12.26 -19.37
N THR A 94 -10.47 11.02 -19.86
CA THR A 94 -11.27 10.64 -21.03
C THR A 94 -11.97 9.31 -20.80
N GLN A 95 -13.02 9.05 -21.58
CA GLN A 95 -13.78 7.80 -21.49
C GLN A 95 -12.92 6.59 -21.86
N GLU A 96 -12.08 6.70 -22.90
CA GLU A 96 -11.22 5.61 -23.36
C GLU A 96 -10.18 5.22 -22.30
N ALA A 97 -9.62 6.23 -21.60
CA ALA A 97 -8.70 5.99 -20.50
C ALA A 97 -9.40 5.35 -19.30
N TYR A 98 -10.65 5.75 -19.03
CA TYR A 98 -11.49 5.14 -18.01
C TYR A 98 -11.78 3.67 -18.33
N ASP A 99 -12.27 3.37 -19.53
CA ASP A 99 -12.65 2.01 -19.94
C ASP A 99 -11.44 1.07 -19.89
N ALA A 100 -10.28 1.51 -20.40
CA ALA A 100 -9.06 0.73 -20.36
C ALA A 100 -8.55 0.46 -18.91
N ALA A 101 -8.72 1.44 -18.01
CA ALA A 101 -8.36 1.26 -16.61
C ALA A 101 -9.37 0.34 -15.88
N TYR A 102 -10.65 0.49 -16.20
CA TYR A 102 -11.74 -0.33 -15.67
C TYR A 102 -11.53 -1.80 -16.02
N ASP A 103 -11.32 -2.12 -17.30
CA ASP A 103 -11.11 -3.49 -17.77
C ASP A 103 -9.93 -4.17 -17.05
N ARG A 104 -8.81 -3.45 -16.90
CA ARG A 104 -7.63 -3.95 -16.19
C ARG A 104 -7.90 -4.21 -14.71
N LEU A 105 -8.58 -3.28 -14.05
CA LEU A 105 -8.94 -3.39 -12.63
C LEU A 105 -9.81 -4.62 -12.39
N PHE A 106 -10.89 -4.77 -13.16
CA PHE A 106 -11.83 -5.88 -12.98
C PHE A 106 -11.23 -7.22 -13.38
N THR A 107 -10.38 -7.26 -14.41
CA THR A 107 -9.59 -8.46 -14.74
C THR A 107 -8.68 -8.89 -13.57
N ALA A 108 -8.08 -7.94 -12.85
CA ALA A 108 -7.26 -8.24 -11.70
C ALA A 108 -8.09 -8.65 -10.47
N LEU A 109 -9.25 -8.06 -10.25
CA LEU A 109 -10.18 -8.48 -9.19
C LEU A 109 -10.73 -9.89 -9.44
N ASP A 110 -11.03 -10.25 -10.68
CA ASP A 110 -11.42 -11.62 -11.05
C ASP A 110 -10.28 -12.61 -10.75
N TRP A 111 -9.04 -12.25 -11.09
CA TRP A 111 -7.88 -13.08 -10.73
C TRP A 111 -7.73 -13.26 -9.22
N VAL A 112 -7.91 -12.20 -8.43
CA VAL A 112 -7.91 -12.29 -6.95
C VAL A 112 -9.03 -13.22 -6.47
N ARG A 113 -10.25 -13.05 -6.99
CA ARG A 113 -11.40 -13.90 -6.64
C ARG A 113 -11.11 -15.37 -6.93
N ASP A 114 -10.64 -15.68 -8.14
CA ASP A 114 -10.38 -17.06 -8.57
C ASP A 114 -9.29 -17.68 -7.68
N ARG A 115 -8.23 -16.93 -7.38
CA ARG A 115 -7.18 -17.37 -6.46
C ARG A 115 -7.70 -17.64 -5.04
N LEU A 116 -8.56 -16.77 -4.52
CA LEU A 116 -9.15 -16.90 -3.18
C LEU A 116 -10.33 -17.89 -3.12
N THR A 117 -10.70 -18.51 -4.24
CA THR A 117 -11.74 -19.55 -4.26
C THR A 117 -11.23 -20.84 -3.59
N ASP A 118 -9.97 -21.21 -3.87
CA ASP A 118 -9.36 -22.45 -3.37
C ASP A 118 -8.40 -22.21 -2.18
N GLN A 119 -8.13 -20.96 -1.83
CA GLN A 119 -7.20 -20.57 -0.75
C GLN A 119 -7.79 -19.46 0.11
N ARG A 120 -7.51 -19.51 1.42
CA ARG A 120 -8.04 -18.51 2.37
C ARG A 120 -7.34 -17.15 2.28
N TYR A 121 -6.07 -17.13 1.88
CA TYR A 121 -5.20 -15.95 1.81
C TYR A 121 -4.49 -15.91 0.47
N LEU A 122 -3.92 -14.76 0.12
CA LEU A 122 -3.27 -14.58 -1.17
C LEU A 122 -2.00 -15.41 -1.34
N VAL A 123 -1.26 -15.71 -0.27
CA VAL A 123 -0.02 -16.49 -0.34
C VAL A 123 0.07 -17.40 0.88
N GLY A 124 0.25 -18.71 0.65
CA GLY A 124 0.35 -19.71 1.71
C GLY A 124 -0.96 -19.89 2.50
N ASP A 125 -0.82 -20.15 3.80
CA ASP A 125 -1.91 -20.53 4.71
C ASP A 125 -2.16 -19.50 5.83
N THR A 126 -1.49 -18.35 5.79
CA THR A 126 -1.61 -17.28 6.79
C THR A 126 -1.73 -15.90 6.14
N ILE A 127 -2.08 -14.88 6.95
CA ILE A 127 -2.07 -13.49 6.50
C ILE A 127 -0.63 -13.05 6.24
N THR A 128 -0.40 -12.47 5.06
CA THR A 128 0.88 -11.90 4.63
C THR A 128 0.75 -10.41 4.30
N GLU A 129 1.88 -9.78 3.98
CA GLU A 129 1.95 -8.41 3.47
C GLU A 129 1.08 -8.21 2.22
N ALA A 130 0.96 -9.22 1.35
CA ALA A 130 0.11 -9.15 0.16
C ALA A 130 -1.37 -8.92 0.53
N ASP A 131 -1.87 -9.62 1.55
CA ASP A 131 -3.25 -9.49 2.04
C ASP A 131 -3.50 -8.10 2.62
N VAL A 132 -2.55 -7.57 3.40
CA VAL A 132 -2.64 -6.22 3.97
C VAL A 132 -2.70 -5.17 2.85
N ARG A 133 -1.84 -5.29 1.83
CA ARG A 133 -1.81 -4.37 0.68
C ARG A 133 -3.13 -4.39 -0.11
N LEU A 134 -3.70 -5.58 -0.36
CA LEU A 134 -5.00 -5.69 -1.03
C LEU A 134 -6.13 -5.10 -0.18
N PHE A 135 -6.19 -5.45 1.10
CA PHE A 135 -7.27 -5.07 2.01
C PHE A 135 -7.47 -3.55 2.07
N THR A 136 -6.38 -2.78 2.08
CA THR A 136 -6.47 -1.31 2.13
C THR A 136 -7.23 -0.70 0.96
N THR A 137 -7.20 -1.31 -0.22
CA THR A 137 -8.02 -0.87 -1.36
C THR A 137 -9.44 -1.39 -1.24
N LEU A 138 -9.63 -2.68 -0.95
CA LEU A 138 -10.96 -3.30 -0.92
C LEU A 138 -11.89 -2.66 0.12
N VAL A 139 -11.38 -2.30 1.30
CA VAL A 139 -12.20 -1.67 2.36
C VAL A 139 -12.72 -0.29 1.98
N ARG A 140 -12.13 0.36 0.97
CA ARG A 140 -12.55 1.67 0.45
C ARG A 140 -13.24 1.56 -0.91
N PHE A 141 -13.35 0.36 -1.46
CA PHE A 141 -13.90 0.13 -2.78
C PHE A 141 -15.43 0.09 -2.70
N ASP A 142 -16.09 0.92 -3.52
CA ASP A 142 -17.55 0.85 -3.68
C ASP A 142 -17.90 0.02 -4.94
N PRO A 143 -18.61 -1.11 -4.78
CA PRO A 143 -19.04 -1.95 -5.89
C PRO A 143 -20.11 -1.29 -6.80
N SER A 144 -20.63 -0.10 -6.48
CA SER A 144 -21.60 0.64 -7.31
C SER A 144 -21.06 1.09 -8.68
N GLY A 145 -19.76 0.86 -8.96
CA GLY A 145 -19.14 1.11 -10.27
C GLY A 145 -18.41 2.44 -10.37
N LYS A 146 -18.38 3.25 -9.31
CA LYS A 146 -17.51 4.41 -9.22
C LYS A 146 -16.16 3.95 -8.66
N CYS A 147 -15.18 3.80 -9.55
CA CYS A 147 -13.84 3.30 -9.21
C CYS A 147 -13.11 4.09 -8.10
N TRP A 148 -13.62 5.24 -7.67
CA TRP A 148 -13.32 5.93 -6.41
C TRP A 148 -14.28 7.14 -6.28
N GLU A 149 -15.06 7.25 -5.21
CA GLU A 149 -15.60 8.56 -4.78
C GLU A 149 -14.63 9.14 -3.74
N ALA A 150 -13.85 10.14 -4.15
CA ALA A 150 -13.08 10.93 -3.20
C ALA A 150 -14.07 11.57 -2.22
N SER A 151 -14.03 11.15 -0.96
CA SER A 151 -14.68 11.88 0.14
C SER A 151 -14.12 13.29 0.26
#